data_AF-A0A329UDQ0-F1
#
_entry.id   AF-A0A329UDQ0-F1
#
_cell.length_a   1.000
_cell.length_b   1.000
_cell.length_c   1.000
_cell.angle_alpha   90.00
_cell.angle_beta   90.00
_cell.angle_gamma   90.00
#
_symmetry.space_group_name_H-M   'P 1'
#
loop_
_entity.id
_entity.type
_entity.pdbx_description
1 polymer ?
#
loop_
_entity_poly.entity_id
_entity_poly.type
_entity_poly.pdbx_seq_one_letter_code
_entity_poly.pdbx_strand_id
1 'polypeptide(L)'
;MKKEWTEQDLRVFVRSAQAAFEDVTPTEADEESARSWQDDGLMVDYELRNGQVDCVLRRQIVADGKVWQLQMTAPLAGNDLPEDRMTPRERELCRDDMNHDFLSGVFNRRYFEIEFCTRLDDWTDAHRCASLALVELDKADELLAQQGDAVMNQLVCFVANQWKKHYDRPDERVVCRLTDTLFAIGCADKTCAELAEELRGIYAEMPRECVASVGLMRRVAFTQSIGCACTGEVRGKNWDALYKLCEERLAAAKTAGGDQVCAG
;
A
#
# COMPACT_ATOMS: atom_id res chain seq x y z
N MET A 1 56.24 -9.86 -22.22
CA MET A 1 55.53 -10.35 -23.42
C MET A 1 54.05 -10.39 -23.12
N LYS A 2 53.23 -9.54 -23.76
CA LYS A 2 51.78 -9.69 -23.71
C LYS A 2 51.45 -10.97 -24.48
N LYS A 3 50.72 -11.89 -23.85
CA LYS A 3 50.26 -13.12 -24.50
C LYS A 3 49.33 -12.67 -25.64
N GLU A 4 49.66 -12.99 -26.89
CA GLU A 4 48.75 -12.75 -28.02
C GLU A 4 47.57 -13.73 -27.89
N TRP A 5 46.36 -13.21 -27.89
CA TRP A 5 45.14 -14.00 -27.83
C TRP A 5 44.69 -14.36 -29.24
N THR A 6 44.16 -15.56 -29.42
CA THR A 6 43.39 -15.91 -30.63
C THR A 6 41.90 -15.65 -30.42
N GLU A 7 41.11 -15.55 -31.48
CA GLU A 7 39.65 -15.46 -31.39
C GLU A 7 39.08 -16.71 -30.68
N GLN A 8 39.72 -17.86 -30.88
CA GLN A 8 39.34 -19.10 -30.20
C GLN A 8 39.58 -19.02 -28.69
N ASP A 9 40.69 -18.41 -28.25
CA ASP A 9 40.96 -18.15 -26.83
C ASP A 9 39.90 -17.21 -26.23
N LEU A 10 39.51 -16.16 -26.96
CA LEU A 10 38.46 -15.23 -26.54
C LEU A 10 37.11 -15.96 -26.38
N ARG A 11 36.72 -16.82 -27.33
CA ARG A 11 35.49 -17.62 -27.24
C ARG A 11 35.53 -18.64 -26.11
N VAL A 12 36.69 -19.21 -25.79
CA VAL A 12 36.87 -20.08 -24.61
C VAL A 12 36.71 -19.27 -23.33
N PHE A 13 37.31 -18.08 -23.26
CA PHE A 13 37.18 -17.19 -22.11
C PHE A 13 35.73 -16.78 -21.87
N VAL A 14 35.00 -16.34 -22.91
CA VAL A 14 33.58 -15.96 -22.82
C VAL A 14 32.75 -17.08 -22.22
N ARG A 15 32.94 -18.33 -22.69
CA ARG A 15 32.25 -19.49 -22.11
C ARG A 15 32.63 -19.75 -20.65
N SER A 16 33.88 -19.52 -20.26
CA SER A 16 34.29 -19.69 -18.85
C SER A 16 33.74 -18.58 -17.95
N ALA A 17 33.65 -17.35 -18.47
CA ALA A 17 33.18 -16.18 -17.74
C ALA A 17 31.66 -16.24 -17.48
N GLN A 18 30.89 -16.93 -18.32
CA GLN A 18 29.47 -17.19 -18.08
C GLN A 18 29.17 -17.95 -16.77
N ALA A 19 30.18 -18.55 -16.13
CA ALA A 19 30.02 -19.14 -14.80
C ALA A 19 29.99 -18.10 -13.66
N ALA A 20 30.46 -16.87 -13.92
CA ALA A 20 30.61 -15.80 -12.94
C ALA A 20 29.79 -14.53 -13.28
N PHE A 21 29.35 -14.39 -14.54
CA PHE A 21 28.58 -13.25 -15.04
C PHE A 21 27.29 -13.75 -15.70
N GLU A 22 26.20 -13.00 -15.53
CA GLU A 22 24.89 -13.35 -16.11
C GLU A 22 24.88 -13.17 -17.62
N ASP A 23 25.56 -12.13 -18.12
CA ASP A 23 25.74 -11.90 -19.55
C ASP A 23 27.20 -11.61 -19.88
N VAL A 24 27.69 -12.25 -20.94
CA VAL A 24 29.05 -12.06 -21.45
C VAL A 24 29.00 -11.97 -22.97
N THR A 25 29.17 -10.75 -23.49
CA THR A 25 29.04 -10.45 -24.90
C THR A 25 30.37 -9.93 -25.48
N PRO A 26 31.03 -10.68 -26.38
CA PRO A 26 32.13 -10.15 -27.19
C PRO A 26 31.59 -9.47 -28.46
N THR A 27 32.08 -8.27 -28.76
CA THR A 27 31.77 -7.52 -29.99
C THR A 27 33.06 -7.04 -30.63
N GLU A 28 33.23 -7.19 -31.96
CA GLU A 28 34.37 -6.60 -32.66
C GLU A 28 34.21 -5.07 -32.63
N ALA A 29 35.22 -4.36 -32.12
CA ALA A 29 35.19 -2.91 -31.99
C ALA A 29 35.64 -2.26 -33.31
N ASP A 30 34.93 -1.22 -33.74
CA ASP A 30 35.39 -0.40 -34.86
C ASP A 30 36.54 0.55 -34.46
N GLU A 31 37.27 1.08 -35.45
CA GLU A 31 38.46 1.91 -35.23
C GLU A 31 38.18 3.21 -34.45
N GLU A 32 36.92 3.67 -34.43
CA GLU A 32 36.49 4.89 -33.76
C GLU A 32 36.17 4.62 -32.28
N SER A 33 35.44 3.53 -31.99
CA SER A 33 35.14 3.05 -30.64
C SER A 33 36.39 2.57 -29.89
N ALA A 34 37.43 2.17 -30.61
CA ALA A 34 38.71 1.80 -30.03
C ALA A 34 39.45 3.01 -29.40
N ARG A 35 39.21 4.24 -29.91
CA ARG A 35 39.93 5.47 -29.53
C ARG A 35 39.29 6.25 -28.38
N SER A 36 38.06 5.94 -28.00
CA SER A 36 37.26 6.74 -27.04
C SER A 36 37.44 6.34 -25.57
N TRP A 37 38.35 5.42 -25.25
CA TRP A 37 38.53 4.89 -23.90
C TRP A 37 39.59 5.67 -23.13
N GLN A 38 39.24 6.14 -21.93
CA GLN A 38 40.09 7.01 -21.11
C GLN A 38 41.13 6.28 -20.26
N ASP A 39 41.01 4.96 -20.10
CA ASP A 39 41.89 4.14 -19.25
C ASP A 39 42.25 2.82 -19.95
N ASP A 40 43.23 2.06 -19.42
CA ASP A 40 43.96 0.84 -19.89
C ASP A 40 43.13 -0.32 -20.54
N GLY A 41 42.15 0.00 -21.39
CA GLY A 41 41.18 -0.88 -22.01
C GLY A 41 40.16 -1.47 -21.04
N LEU A 42 39.87 -0.84 -19.89
CA LEU A 42 38.89 -1.32 -18.91
C LEU A 42 37.96 -0.18 -18.47
N MET A 43 36.66 -0.46 -18.40
CA MET A 43 35.62 0.45 -17.95
C MET A 43 34.64 -0.33 -17.07
N VAL A 44 34.19 0.29 -15.98
CA VAL A 44 33.20 -0.28 -15.07
C VAL A 44 32.08 0.73 -14.93
N ASP A 45 30.89 0.34 -15.36
CA ASP A 45 29.66 1.12 -15.26
C ASP A 45 28.69 0.45 -14.28
N TYR A 46 27.75 1.24 -13.76
CA TYR A 46 26.62 0.75 -12.97
C TYR A 46 25.32 1.09 -13.70
N GLU A 47 24.55 0.07 -14.08
CA GLU A 47 23.32 0.25 -14.86
C GLU A 47 22.10 -0.25 -14.07
N LEU A 48 21.04 0.55 -13.98
CA LEU A 48 19.77 0.13 -13.38
C LEU A 48 18.95 -0.67 -14.40
N ARG A 49 18.68 -1.95 -14.12
CA ARG A 49 17.87 -2.86 -14.94
C ARG A 49 16.89 -3.63 -14.07
N ASN A 50 15.60 -3.60 -14.41
CA ASN A 50 14.55 -4.31 -13.68
C ASN A 50 14.49 -4.04 -12.15
N GLY A 51 14.85 -2.82 -11.73
CA GLY A 51 14.89 -2.46 -10.30
C GLY A 51 16.15 -2.91 -9.56
N GLN A 52 17.06 -3.61 -10.23
CA GLN A 52 18.39 -3.98 -9.75
C GLN A 52 19.45 -3.11 -10.44
N VAL A 53 20.59 -2.96 -9.79
CA VAL A 53 21.80 -2.28 -10.30
C VAL A 53 22.79 -3.36 -10.64
N ASP A 54 23.17 -3.40 -11.90
CA ASP A 54 24.18 -4.30 -12.44
C ASP A 54 25.52 -3.58 -12.50
N CYS A 55 26.58 -4.32 -12.20
CA CYS A 55 27.95 -3.95 -12.55
C CYS A 55 28.21 -4.40 -13.99
N VAL A 56 28.49 -3.44 -14.88
CA VAL A 56 28.81 -3.68 -16.29
C VAL A 56 30.28 -3.42 -16.49
N LEU A 57 31.06 -4.49 -16.65
CA LEU A 57 32.49 -4.42 -16.90
C LEU A 57 32.74 -4.54 -18.40
N ARG A 58 33.31 -3.51 -19.01
CA ARG A 58 33.67 -3.49 -20.42
C ARG A 58 35.19 -3.51 -20.55
N ARG A 59 35.74 -4.42 -21.36
CA ARG A 59 37.19 -4.56 -21.55
C ARG A 59 37.55 -4.69 -23.02
N GLN A 60 38.58 -3.97 -23.47
CA GLN A 60 39.17 -4.16 -24.79
C GLN A 60 40.22 -5.28 -24.77
N ILE A 61 40.13 -6.18 -25.74
CA ILE A 61 41.02 -7.33 -25.91
C ILE A 61 41.46 -7.38 -27.37
N VAL A 62 42.77 -7.50 -27.61
CA VAL A 62 43.30 -7.71 -28.97
C VAL A 62 43.42 -9.21 -29.20
N ALA A 63 42.74 -9.72 -30.22
CA ALA A 63 42.78 -11.12 -30.62
C ALA A 63 42.87 -11.25 -32.15
N ASP A 64 43.83 -12.05 -32.65
CA ASP A 64 44.11 -12.22 -34.09
C ASP A 64 44.24 -10.90 -34.87
N GLY A 65 44.88 -9.89 -34.27
CA GLY A 65 45.08 -8.57 -34.87
C GLY A 65 43.86 -7.66 -34.90
N LYS A 66 42.71 -8.12 -34.37
CA LYS A 66 41.47 -7.36 -34.23
C LYS A 66 41.26 -6.89 -32.80
N VAL A 67 40.56 -5.77 -32.63
CA VAL A 67 40.15 -5.27 -31.31
C VAL A 67 38.74 -5.75 -31.02
N TRP A 68 38.56 -6.38 -29.88
CA TRP A 68 37.28 -6.85 -29.37
C TRP A 68 36.92 -6.08 -28.10
N GLN A 69 35.66 -5.67 -27.99
CA GLN A 69 35.07 -5.21 -26.74
C GLN A 69 34.34 -6.39 -26.09
N LEU A 70 34.78 -6.74 -24.90
CA LEU A 70 34.13 -7.73 -24.05
C LEU A 70 33.30 -7.01 -23.00
N GLN A 71 31.98 -7.19 -23.03
CA GLN A 71 31.08 -6.73 -21.99
C GLN A 71 30.69 -7.91 -21.09
N MET A 72 30.83 -7.74 -19.78
CA MET A 72 30.45 -8.70 -18.75
C MET A 72 29.52 -8.01 -17.75
N THR A 73 28.37 -8.60 -17.50
CA THR A 73 27.33 -8.03 -16.62
C THR A 73 27.07 -8.98 -15.47
N ALA A 74 27.04 -8.46 -14.24
CA ALA A 74 26.61 -9.20 -13.06
C ALA A 74 25.87 -8.27 -12.09
N PRO A 75 24.87 -8.78 -11.35
CA PRO A 75 24.17 -7.99 -10.34
C PRO A 75 25.14 -7.52 -9.26
N LEU A 76 24.97 -6.27 -8.83
CA LEU A 76 25.77 -5.73 -7.72
C LEU A 76 25.44 -6.52 -6.44
N ALA A 77 26.48 -7.01 -5.76
CA ALA A 77 26.29 -7.81 -4.55
C ALA A 77 25.47 -7.04 -3.49
N GLY A 78 24.42 -7.67 -2.98
CA GLY A 78 23.55 -7.10 -1.94
C GLY A 78 22.37 -6.28 -2.47
N ASN A 79 22.06 -6.38 -3.75
CA ASN A 79 21.02 -5.60 -4.41
C ASN A 79 19.73 -6.37 -4.74
N ASP A 80 19.57 -7.58 -4.20
CA ASP A 80 18.29 -8.29 -4.30
C ASP A 80 17.20 -7.46 -3.65
N LEU A 81 16.02 -7.40 -4.26
CA LEU A 81 14.89 -6.74 -3.64
C LEU A 81 14.50 -7.53 -2.38
N PRO A 82 14.01 -6.87 -1.31
CA PRO A 82 13.55 -7.57 -0.12
C PRO A 82 12.55 -8.70 -0.43
N GLU A 83 11.70 -8.50 -1.44
CA GLU A 83 10.75 -9.49 -1.95
C GLU A 83 11.39 -10.75 -2.57
N ASP A 84 12.60 -10.66 -3.13
CA ASP A 84 13.31 -11.80 -3.72
C ASP A 84 13.74 -12.82 -2.66
N ARG A 85 13.88 -12.36 -1.42
CA ARG A 85 14.22 -13.20 -0.25
C ARG A 85 12.98 -13.77 0.45
N MET A 86 11.78 -13.29 0.08
CA MET A 86 10.52 -13.73 0.68
C MET A 86 9.95 -14.93 -0.07
N THR A 87 9.48 -15.92 0.69
CA THR A 87 8.63 -16.99 0.20
C THR A 87 7.29 -16.44 -0.33
N PRO A 88 6.56 -17.20 -1.19
CA PRO A 88 5.24 -16.78 -1.65
C PRO A 88 4.27 -16.43 -0.51
N ARG A 89 4.32 -17.18 0.59
CA ARG A 89 3.51 -16.93 1.78
C ARG A 89 3.89 -15.64 2.51
N GLU A 90 5.19 -15.36 2.64
CA GLU A 90 5.65 -14.10 3.27
C GLU A 90 5.26 -12.89 2.42
N ARG A 91 5.29 -13.02 1.09
CA ARG A 91 4.78 -11.98 0.18
C ARG A 91 3.28 -11.76 0.35
N GLU A 92 2.50 -12.82 0.52
CA GLU A 92 1.06 -12.73 0.77
C GLU A 92 0.77 -12.05 2.11
N LEU A 93 1.46 -12.44 3.18
CA LEU A 93 1.35 -11.79 4.49
C LEU A 93 1.73 -10.31 4.43
N CYS A 94 2.82 -9.96 3.74
CA CYS A 94 3.19 -8.55 3.55
C CYS A 94 2.12 -7.76 2.80
N ARG A 95 1.48 -8.35 1.78
CA ARG A 95 0.37 -7.69 1.06
C ARG A 95 -0.83 -7.48 1.97
N ASP A 96 -1.16 -8.45 2.82
CA ASP A 96 -2.27 -8.32 3.75
C ASP A 96 -1.98 -7.27 4.83
N ASP A 97 -0.77 -7.26 5.40
CA ASP A 97 -0.33 -6.22 6.34
C ASP A 97 -0.36 -4.82 5.70
N MET A 98 0.01 -4.71 4.41
CA MET A 98 -0.07 -3.46 3.65
C MET A 98 -1.50 -2.95 3.43
N ASN A 99 -2.53 -3.76 3.67
CA ASN A 99 -3.93 -3.34 3.60
C ASN A 99 -4.44 -2.75 4.92
N HIS A 100 -3.67 -2.83 6.01
CA HIS A 100 -4.10 -2.39 7.33
C HIS A 100 -3.46 -1.05 7.75
N ASP A 101 -4.18 -0.28 8.55
CA ASP A 101 -3.70 0.92 9.21
C ASP A 101 -2.80 0.53 10.38
N PHE A 102 -1.58 1.07 10.42
CA PHE A 102 -0.56 0.70 11.40
C PHE A 102 -0.99 0.96 12.85
N LEU A 103 -1.76 2.03 13.10
CA LEU A 103 -2.15 2.41 14.45
C LEU A 103 -3.33 1.56 14.96
N SER A 104 -4.37 1.42 14.14
CA SER A 104 -5.66 0.87 14.56
C SER A 104 -5.87 -0.59 14.17
N GLY A 105 -5.11 -1.11 13.20
CA GLY A 105 -5.23 -2.49 12.71
C GLY A 105 -6.54 -2.80 11.98
N VAL A 106 -7.32 -1.78 11.61
CA VAL A 106 -8.41 -1.90 10.63
C VAL A 106 -7.84 -1.68 9.23
N PHE A 107 -8.63 -1.84 8.16
CA PHE A 107 -8.14 -1.59 6.81
C PHE A 107 -7.73 -0.11 6.63
N ASN A 108 -6.77 0.16 5.77
CA ASN A 108 -6.33 1.52 5.48
C ASN A 108 -7.12 2.15 4.32
N ARG A 109 -6.86 3.44 4.10
CA ARG A 109 -7.47 4.21 3.01
C ARG A 109 -7.22 3.61 1.63
N ARG A 110 -6.03 3.08 1.36
CA ARG A 110 -5.71 2.46 0.07
C ARG A 110 -6.62 1.26 -0.19
N TYR A 111 -6.84 0.43 0.82
CA TYR A 111 -7.78 -0.69 0.72
C TYR A 111 -9.20 -0.21 0.40
N PHE A 112 -9.65 0.86 1.06
CA PHE A 112 -10.95 1.46 0.77
C PHE A 112 -11.07 1.98 -0.68
N GLU A 113 -10.06 2.70 -1.16
CA GLU A 113 -10.09 3.31 -2.50
C GLU A 113 -9.93 2.28 -3.63
N ILE A 114 -9.20 1.19 -3.39
CA ILE A 114 -8.88 0.19 -4.41
C ILE A 114 -9.77 -1.05 -4.27
N GLU A 115 -9.62 -1.79 -3.17
CA GLU A 115 -10.23 -3.12 -3.01
C GLU A 115 -11.72 -3.03 -2.68
N PHE A 116 -12.12 -2.09 -1.83
CA PHE A 116 -13.52 -1.96 -1.44
C PHE A 116 -14.41 -1.48 -2.61
N CYS A 117 -13.91 -0.58 -3.46
CA CYS A 117 -14.61 -0.17 -4.68
C CYS A 117 -14.82 -1.36 -5.64
N THR A 118 -13.80 -2.22 -5.81
CA THR A 118 -13.94 -3.45 -6.59
C THR A 118 -15.00 -4.39 -5.98
N ARG A 119 -15.06 -4.52 -4.65
CA ARG A 119 -16.12 -5.30 -4.01
C ARG A 119 -17.52 -4.71 -4.19
N LEU A 120 -17.66 -3.39 -4.15
CA LEU A 120 -18.93 -2.73 -4.47
C LEU A 120 -19.38 -3.03 -5.90
N ASP A 121 -18.44 -3.06 -6.84
CA ASP A 121 -18.70 -3.48 -8.23
C ASP A 121 -19.19 -4.92 -8.30
N ASP A 122 -18.51 -5.85 -7.63
CA ASP A 122 -18.86 -7.28 -7.59
C ASP A 122 -20.24 -7.51 -6.96
N TRP A 123 -20.54 -6.84 -5.85
CA TRP A 123 -21.85 -6.92 -5.20
C TRP A 123 -22.94 -6.40 -6.11
N THR A 124 -22.69 -5.29 -6.81
CA THR A 124 -23.68 -4.71 -7.72
C THR A 124 -23.91 -5.57 -8.95
N ASP A 125 -22.87 -6.22 -9.50
CA ASP A 125 -23.02 -7.19 -10.59
C ASP A 125 -23.81 -8.44 -10.14
N ALA A 126 -23.64 -8.84 -8.89
CA ALA A 126 -24.45 -9.88 -8.25
C ALA A 126 -25.87 -9.41 -7.86
N HIS A 127 -26.28 -8.20 -8.23
CA HIS A 127 -27.57 -7.59 -7.88
C HIS A 127 -27.81 -7.50 -6.36
N ARG A 128 -26.72 -7.43 -5.58
CA ARG A 128 -26.73 -7.25 -4.13
C ARG A 128 -26.78 -5.76 -3.79
N CYS A 129 -27.44 -5.45 -2.69
CA CYS A 129 -27.39 -4.10 -2.12
C CYS A 129 -26.08 -3.92 -1.35
N ALA A 130 -25.54 -2.71 -1.30
CA ALA A 130 -24.42 -2.40 -0.42
C ALA A 130 -24.66 -1.05 0.26
N SER A 131 -24.14 -0.92 1.47
CA SER A 131 -24.22 0.30 2.27
C SER A 131 -22.84 0.75 2.74
N LEU A 132 -22.70 2.04 2.89
CA LEU A 132 -21.52 2.72 3.38
C LEU A 132 -21.94 3.63 4.54
N ALA A 133 -21.09 3.72 5.55
CA ALA A 133 -21.18 4.76 6.56
C ALA A 133 -19.83 5.41 6.79
N LEU A 134 -19.83 6.73 6.96
CA LEU A 134 -18.70 7.49 7.48
C LEU A 134 -18.92 7.78 8.95
N VAL A 135 -17.90 7.50 9.76
CA VAL A 135 -17.91 7.67 11.20
C VAL A 135 -16.75 8.56 11.59
N GLU A 136 -17.01 9.64 12.30
CA GLU A 136 -15.96 10.56 12.73
C GLU A 136 -16.12 10.97 14.18
N LEU A 137 -14.99 11.11 14.90
CA LEU A 137 -14.98 11.67 16.24
C LEU A 137 -15.45 13.13 16.21
N ASP A 138 -16.40 13.47 17.08
CA ASP A 138 -16.85 14.83 17.23
C ASP A 138 -15.78 15.67 17.94
N LYS A 139 -15.63 16.94 17.51
CA LYS A 139 -14.70 17.91 18.11
C LYS A 139 -13.27 17.37 18.25
N ALA A 140 -12.82 16.59 17.27
CA ALA A 140 -11.50 15.95 17.27
C ALA A 140 -10.36 16.94 17.54
N ASP A 141 -10.38 18.13 16.94
CA ASP A 141 -9.34 19.16 17.15
C ASP A 141 -9.30 19.65 18.61
N GLU A 142 -10.47 19.83 19.24
CA GLU A 142 -10.56 20.21 20.66
C GLU A 142 -10.04 19.08 21.55
N LEU A 143 -10.42 17.83 21.26
CA LEU A 143 -9.93 16.66 21.99
C LEU A 143 -8.42 16.52 21.86
N LEU A 144 -7.88 16.70 20.65
CA LEU A 144 -6.44 16.67 20.40
C LEU A 144 -5.72 17.77 21.17
N ALA A 145 -6.22 19.01 21.12
CA ALA A 145 -5.63 20.14 21.85
C ALA A 145 -5.67 19.94 23.37
N GLN A 146 -6.70 19.28 23.91
CA GLN A 146 -6.86 19.07 25.34
C GLN A 146 -6.10 17.85 25.88
N GLN A 147 -5.98 16.77 25.10
CA GLN A 147 -5.48 15.48 25.55
C GLN A 147 -4.10 15.12 24.98
N GLY A 148 -3.72 15.70 23.84
CA GLY A 148 -2.47 15.42 23.13
C GLY A 148 -2.49 14.13 22.31
N ASP A 149 -1.46 13.97 21.46
CA ASP A 149 -1.38 12.91 20.44
C ASP A 149 -1.47 11.49 21.03
N ALA A 150 -0.80 11.24 22.16
CA ALA A 150 -0.73 9.90 22.74
C ALA A 150 -2.11 9.40 23.17
N VAL A 151 -2.92 10.27 23.77
CA VAL A 151 -4.29 9.95 24.18
C VAL A 151 -5.21 9.86 22.97
N MET A 152 -5.02 10.74 21.98
CA MET A 152 -5.78 10.70 20.74
C MET A 152 -5.57 9.37 19.99
N ASN A 153 -4.34 8.89 19.91
CA ASN A 153 -4.01 7.60 19.33
C ASN A 153 -4.72 6.44 20.04
N GLN A 154 -4.76 6.46 21.37
CA GLN A 154 -5.49 5.45 22.15
C GLN A 154 -7.00 5.50 21.89
N LEU A 155 -7.57 6.70 21.76
CA LEU A 155 -8.97 6.89 21.44
C LEU A 155 -9.32 6.34 20.05
N VAL A 156 -8.48 6.63 19.05
CA VAL A 156 -8.62 6.11 17.69
C VAL A 156 -8.56 4.58 17.68
N CYS A 157 -7.57 3.98 18.35
CA CYS A 157 -7.49 2.52 18.50
C CYS A 157 -8.72 1.94 19.21
N PHE A 158 -9.22 2.63 20.25
CA PHE A 158 -10.41 2.20 20.97
C PHE A 158 -11.64 2.17 20.06
N VAL A 159 -11.92 3.28 19.37
CA VAL A 159 -13.07 3.40 18.47
C VAL A 159 -12.98 2.38 17.33
N ALA A 160 -11.82 2.27 16.68
CA ALA A 160 -11.59 1.29 15.63
C ALA A 160 -11.88 -0.13 16.11
N ASN A 161 -11.41 -0.49 17.32
CA ASN A 161 -11.68 -1.79 17.92
C ASN A 161 -13.16 -2.00 18.26
N GLN A 162 -13.90 -0.97 18.66
CA GLN A 162 -15.35 -1.12 18.91
C GLN A 162 -16.09 -1.45 17.61
N TRP A 163 -15.77 -0.78 16.51
CA TRP A 163 -16.37 -1.09 15.21
C TRP A 163 -15.91 -2.45 14.68
N LYS A 164 -14.60 -2.74 14.75
CA LYS A 164 -14.03 -4.00 14.27
C LYS A 164 -14.73 -5.21 14.89
N LYS A 165 -15.06 -5.21 16.19
CA LYS A 165 -15.80 -6.31 16.84
C LYS A 165 -17.08 -6.74 16.12
N HIS A 166 -17.76 -5.81 15.43
CA HIS A 166 -19.02 -6.08 14.73
C HIS A 166 -18.85 -6.20 13.21
N TYR A 167 -17.77 -5.67 12.65
CA TYR A 167 -17.54 -5.53 11.21
C TYR A 167 -16.20 -6.15 10.75
N ASP A 168 -15.70 -7.18 11.43
CA ASP A 168 -14.50 -7.94 11.04
C ASP A 168 -14.85 -9.17 10.18
N ARG A 169 -15.52 -8.94 9.04
CA ARG A 169 -15.80 -9.99 8.04
C ARG A 169 -15.39 -9.48 6.67
N PRO A 170 -14.11 -9.57 6.30
CA PRO A 170 -13.55 -8.88 5.15
C PRO A 170 -14.45 -8.93 3.90
N ASP A 171 -15.01 -10.09 3.55
CA ASP A 171 -15.81 -10.25 2.33
C ASP A 171 -17.22 -9.64 2.34
N GLU A 172 -17.69 -9.15 3.49
CA GLU A 172 -19.06 -8.64 3.66
C GLU A 172 -19.13 -7.33 4.45
N ARG A 173 -18.22 -7.15 5.40
CA ARG A 173 -18.24 -6.09 6.41
C ARG A 173 -16.82 -5.66 6.69
N VAL A 174 -16.51 -4.40 6.45
CA VAL A 174 -15.16 -3.86 6.64
C VAL A 174 -15.21 -2.56 7.41
N VAL A 175 -14.17 -2.33 8.19
CA VAL A 175 -13.86 -1.03 8.78
C VAL A 175 -12.56 -0.55 8.14
N CYS A 176 -12.57 0.66 7.59
CA CYS A 176 -11.39 1.31 7.05
C CYS A 176 -11.13 2.61 7.79
N ARG A 177 -9.87 2.94 8.07
CA ARG A 177 -9.48 4.27 8.53
C ARG A 177 -9.06 5.11 7.35
N LEU A 178 -9.75 6.24 7.14
CA LEU A 178 -9.54 7.12 5.98
C LEU A 178 -8.60 8.29 6.30
N THR A 179 -8.74 8.87 7.48
CA THR A 179 -7.89 9.95 7.99
C THR A 179 -7.66 9.74 9.49
N ASP A 180 -7.14 10.75 10.20
CA ASP A 180 -6.79 10.62 11.61
C ASP A 180 -7.96 10.15 12.48
N THR A 181 -9.17 10.64 12.21
CA THR A 181 -10.36 10.40 13.04
C THR A 181 -11.60 9.94 12.26
N LEU A 182 -11.49 9.81 10.94
CA LEU A 182 -12.54 9.38 10.04
C LEU A 182 -12.37 7.90 9.68
N PHE A 183 -13.46 7.16 9.82
CA PHE A 183 -13.58 5.77 9.44
C PHE A 183 -14.69 5.58 8.42
N ALA A 184 -14.51 4.59 7.54
CA ALA A 184 -15.55 4.07 6.67
C ALA A 184 -15.97 2.67 7.15
N ILE A 185 -17.27 2.43 7.21
CA ILE A 185 -17.86 1.12 7.46
C ILE A 185 -18.60 0.70 6.19
N GLY A 186 -18.11 -0.36 5.55
CA GLY A 186 -18.74 -0.96 4.38
C GLY A 186 -19.53 -2.20 4.77
N CYS A 187 -20.72 -2.38 4.19
CA CYS A 187 -21.57 -3.56 4.41
C CYS A 187 -22.26 -4.02 3.14
N ALA A 188 -22.14 -5.31 2.83
CA ALA A 188 -22.97 -5.98 1.83
C ALA A 188 -24.37 -6.30 2.37
N ASP A 189 -25.32 -6.45 1.45
CA ASP A 189 -26.70 -6.89 1.66
C ASP A 189 -27.49 -6.09 2.70
N LYS A 190 -27.24 -4.78 2.76
CA LYS A 190 -27.98 -3.86 3.61
C LYS A 190 -28.47 -2.66 2.87
N THR A 191 -29.68 -2.25 3.19
CA THR A 191 -30.22 -0.92 2.90
C THR A 191 -29.65 0.12 3.87
N CYS A 192 -29.77 1.39 3.51
CA CYS A 192 -29.35 2.49 4.38
C CYS A 192 -30.06 2.45 5.74
N ALA A 193 -31.36 2.14 5.76
CA ALA A 193 -32.13 2.05 7.00
C ALA A 193 -31.64 0.93 7.93
N GLU A 194 -31.38 -0.27 7.39
CA GLU A 194 -30.88 -1.41 8.16
C GLU A 194 -29.46 -1.15 8.69
N LEU A 195 -28.59 -0.54 7.88
CA LEU A 195 -27.26 -0.15 8.35
C LEU A 195 -27.37 0.91 9.46
N ALA A 196 -28.20 1.93 9.28
CA ALA A 196 -28.40 2.99 10.26
C ALA A 196 -28.92 2.45 11.61
N GLU A 197 -29.89 1.52 11.58
CA GLU A 197 -30.42 0.90 12.78
C GLU A 197 -29.36 0.06 13.51
N GLU A 198 -28.60 -0.76 12.79
CA GLU A 198 -27.52 -1.55 13.40
C GLU A 198 -26.42 -0.65 14.00
N LEU A 199 -26.00 0.39 13.27
CA LEU A 199 -25.01 1.34 13.77
C LEU A 199 -25.50 2.08 15.01
N ARG A 200 -26.79 2.48 15.07
CA ARG A 200 -27.38 3.08 16.28
C ARG A 200 -27.35 2.13 17.46
N GLY A 201 -27.69 0.86 17.25
CA GLY A 201 -27.64 -0.17 18.30
C GLY A 201 -26.24 -0.33 18.87
N ILE A 202 -25.26 -0.56 17.99
CA ILE A 202 -23.85 -0.72 18.37
C ILE A 202 -23.33 0.55 19.07
N TYR A 203 -23.64 1.73 18.53
CA TYR A 203 -23.18 3.01 19.09
C TYR A 203 -23.84 3.34 20.44
N ALA A 204 -25.08 2.93 20.67
CA ALA A 204 -25.75 3.09 21.96
C ALA A 204 -25.09 2.23 23.07
N GLU A 205 -24.63 1.02 22.72
CA GLU A 205 -23.94 0.12 23.66
C GLU A 205 -22.44 0.45 23.82
N MET A 206 -21.88 1.22 22.89
CA MET A 206 -20.47 1.60 22.91
C MET A 206 -20.13 2.44 24.16
N PRO A 207 -19.05 2.13 24.90
CA PRO A 207 -18.61 2.97 26.00
C PRO A 207 -18.31 4.40 25.52
N ARG A 208 -18.87 5.40 26.22
CA ARG A 208 -18.70 6.83 25.89
C ARG A 208 -17.42 7.44 26.44
N GLU A 209 -16.60 6.63 27.11
CA GLU A 209 -15.33 7.02 27.68
C GLU A 209 -14.25 6.00 27.32
N CYS A 210 -13.11 6.48 26.85
CA CYS A 210 -11.90 5.69 26.68
C CYS A 210 -10.98 5.86 27.89
N VAL A 211 -10.40 4.77 28.40
CA VAL A 211 -9.39 4.84 29.47
C VAL A 211 -8.03 5.11 28.84
N ALA A 212 -7.53 6.33 29.03
CA ALA A 212 -6.19 6.70 28.58
C ALA A 212 -5.16 6.18 29.59
N SER A 213 -4.17 5.41 29.12
CA SER A 213 -3.16 4.80 30.00
C SER A 213 -1.99 5.74 30.33
N VAL A 214 -1.91 6.90 29.68
CA VAL A 214 -0.90 7.93 29.95
C VAL A 214 -1.37 8.82 31.11
N GLY A 215 -0.76 8.65 32.29
CA GLY A 215 -1.07 9.41 33.51
C GLY A 215 -2.34 8.96 34.20
N LEU A 216 -2.23 8.43 35.43
CA LEU A 216 -3.31 8.14 36.40
C LEU A 216 -4.64 7.56 35.84
N MET A 217 -4.61 6.75 34.76
CA MET A 217 -5.79 6.07 34.18
C MET A 217 -7.02 6.99 34.02
N ARG A 218 -6.82 8.14 33.37
CA ARG A 218 -7.90 9.11 33.15
C ARG A 218 -8.91 8.61 32.10
N ARG A 219 -10.19 8.86 32.35
CA ARG A 219 -11.26 8.62 31.37
C ARG A 219 -11.45 9.85 30.48
N VAL A 220 -11.51 9.61 29.18
CA VAL A 220 -11.73 10.64 28.15
C VAL A 220 -13.05 10.38 27.48
N ALA A 221 -14.00 11.29 27.69
CA ALA A 221 -15.29 11.24 27.03
C ALA A 221 -15.17 11.60 25.55
N PHE A 222 -15.94 10.93 24.71
CA PHE A 222 -15.99 11.18 23.28
C PHE A 222 -17.38 10.87 22.72
N THR A 223 -17.71 11.50 21.61
CA THR A 223 -18.88 11.19 20.80
C THR A 223 -18.47 11.07 19.33
N GLN A 224 -19.35 10.47 18.53
CA GLN A 224 -19.16 10.25 17.12
C GLN A 224 -20.39 10.72 16.35
N SER A 225 -20.14 11.32 15.20
CA SER A 225 -21.16 11.55 14.18
C SER A 225 -21.02 10.51 13.09
N ILE A 226 -22.16 10.05 12.57
CA ILE A 226 -22.22 8.96 11.59
C ILE A 226 -23.15 9.36 10.45
N GLY A 227 -22.68 9.31 9.21
CA GLY A 227 -23.48 9.51 8.01
C GLY A 227 -23.51 8.23 7.18
N CYS A 228 -24.69 7.68 6.91
CA CYS A 228 -24.83 6.41 6.19
C CYS A 228 -25.64 6.55 4.91
N ALA A 229 -25.30 5.78 3.87
CA ALA A 229 -26.02 5.70 2.61
C ALA A 229 -25.93 4.29 2.00
N CYS A 230 -26.78 3.99 1.02
CA CYS A 230 -26.71 2.73 0.27
C CYS A 230 -26.74 2.91 -1.24
N THR A 231 -26.35 1.86 -1.95
CA THR A 231 -26.31 1.83 -3.43
C THR A 231 -27.68 2.04 -4.07
N GLY A 232 -28.76 1.74 -3.35
CA GLY A 232 -30.13 2.03 -3.77
C GLY A 232 -30.48 3.52 -3.85
N GLU A 233 -29.66 4.40 -3.26
CA GLU A 233 -29.87 5.85 -3.22
C GLU A 233 -29.10 6.60 -4.32
N VAL A 234 -28.20 5.90 -5.02
CA VAL A 234 -27.38 6.46 -6.11
C VAL A 234 -27.70 5.76 -7.43
N ARG A 235 -27.47 6.47 -8.54
CA ARG A 235 -27.73 5.92 -9.87
C ARG A 235 -26.50 5.18 -10.39
N GLY A 236 -26.67 3.89 -10.67
CA GLY A 236 -25.61 3.03 -11.22
C GLY A 236 -24.47 2.79 -10.23
N LYS A 237 -23.35 2.27 -10.74
CA LYS A 237 -22.11 2.02 -9.99
C LYS A 237 -21.33 3.32 -9.74
N ASN A 238 -21.94 4.25 -9.00
CA ASN A 238 -21.36 5.56 -8.71
C ASN A 238 -20.93 5.65 -7.24
N TRP A 239 -19.72 5.15 -6.98
CA TRP A 239 -19.13 5.09 -5.64
C TRP A 239 -18.79 6.47 -5.07
N ASP A 240 -18.35 7.39 -5.91
CA ASP A 240 -18.11 8.78 -5.53
C ASP A 240 -19.40 9.46 -5.04
N ALA A 241 -20.53 9.23 -5.72
CA ALA A 241 -21.82 9.75 -5.28
C ALA A 241 -22.28 9.14 -3.95
N LEU A 242 -22.02 7.84 -3.74
CA LEU A 242 -22.37 7.16 -2.49
C LEU A 242 -21.54 7.71 -1.32
N TYR A 243 -20.23 7.89 -1.54
CA TYR A 243 -19.33 8.48 -0.56
C TYR A 243 -19.73 9.92 -0.23
N LYS A 244 -19.99 10.74 -1.25
CA LYS A 244 -20.44 12.13 -1.08
C LYS A 244 -21.75 12.22 -0.30
N LEU A 245 -22.71 11.32 -0.56
CA LEU A 245 -23.96 11.28 0.20
C LEU A 245 -23.73 10.94 1.68
N CYS A 246 -22.76 10.07 1.98
CA CYS A 246 -22.34 9.83 3.37
C CYS A 246 -21.70 11.08 3.99
N GLU A 247 -20.87 11.81 3.26
CA GLU A 247 -20.25 13.07 3.74
C GLU A 247 -21.31 14.12 4.05
N GLU A 248 -22.30 14.30 3.18
CA GLU A 248 -23.41 15.24 3.38
C GLU A 248 -24.21 14.89 4.66
N ARG A 249 -24.47 13.60 4.90
CA ARG A 249 -25.18 13.12 6.10
C ARG A 249 -24.32 13.23 7.36
N LEU A 250 -23.03 12.96 7.26
CA LEU A 250 -22.08 13.15 8.36
C LEU A 250 -22.00 14.63 8.76
N ALA A 251 -21.94 15.54 7.78
CA ALA A 251 -21.97 16.97 8.01
C ALA A 251 -23.30 17.44 8.64
N ALA A 252 -24.42 16.86 8.21
CA ALA A 252 -25.72 17.13 8.81
C ALA A 252 -25.78 16.68 10.29
N ALA A 253 -25.28 15.48 10.61
CA ALA A 253 -25.17 14.99 11.99
C ALA A 253 -24.34 15.92 12.88
N LYS A 254 -23.18 16.37 12.39
CA LYS A 254 -22.31 17.32 13.09
C LYS A 254 -23.00 18.67 13.30
N THR A 255 -23.69 19.18 12.29
CA THR A 255 -24.43 20.47 12.36
C THR A 255 -25.60 20.39 13.36
N ALA A 256 -26.21 19.22 13.51
CA ALA A 256 -27.28 18.95 14.46
C ALA A 256 -26.79 18.72 15.91
N GLY A 257 -25.51 18.97 16.21
CA GLY A 257 -24.93 18.87 17.55
C GLY A 257 -24.03 17.65 17.78
N GLY A 258 -23.84 16.81 16.75
CA GLY A 258 -23.05 15.58 16.84
C GLY A 258 -23.78 14.43 17.52
N ASP A 259 -23.02 13.44 17.98
CA ASP A 259 -23.49 12.30 18.77
C ASP A 259 -24.69 11.53 18.18
N GLN A 260 -24.70 11.32 16.86
CA GLN A 260 -25.86 10.72 16.20
C GLN A 260 -25.55 10.05 14.87
N VAL A 261 -26.47 9.18 14.47
CA VAL A 261 -26.49 8.52 13.15
C VAL A 261 -27.53 9.21 12.26
N CYS A 262 -27.05 9.84 11.19
CA CYS A 262 -27.86 10.42 10.13
C CYS A 262 -27.97 9.47 8.93
N ALA A 263 -29.21 9.26 8.50
CA ALA A 263 -29.62 8.41 7.38
C ALA A 263 -30.69 9.15 6.57
N GLY A 264 -30.91 8.75 5.31
CA GLY A 264 -31.96 9.27 4.43
C GLY A 264 -33.37 8.91 4.85
#